data_AF-A0AAQ3NSK8-F1
#
_entry.id   AF-A0AAQ3NSK8-F1
#
_cell.length_a   1.000
_cell.length_b   1.000
_cell.length_c   1.000
_cell.angle_alpha   90.00
_cell.angle_beta   90.00
_cell.angle_gamma   90.00
#
_symmetry.space_group_name_H-M   'P 1'
#
loop_
_entity.id
_entity.type
_entity.pdbx_description
1 polymer ?
#
loop_
_entity_poly.entity_id
_entity_poly.type
_entity_poly.pdbx_seq_one_letter_code
_entity_poly.pdbx_strand_id
1 'polypeptide(L)'
;MGNNNVACFLRLRGSLRFPSHIQLGTDATINMKSYITHSEDGTSAENAEVLYTVEGSNCKLVLRRVVCNGNVNALSFTLHDNMICSGQKKLSFAIFKDGTDLLDVFHPVKYSNLWTKTRKNVDAGGGVTDTKVCLYGTANRCGLLVLECKKNDSHEADANAVTIAHYFVSSNGSVAVNRSSENTDIGFSVVTKVRRCDGKYDITVEGPERHPVFALLHMFYEVNGSGIWKPSMCPHCRNIRREHSRMFLQSDSEDDVVLLPPRLGNQRNGTTIANDGRFRGHANGSYIRNFYNFN
;
A
#
# COMPACT_ATOMS: atom_id res chain seq x y z
N MET A 1 41.03 4.83 5.89
CA MET A 1 39.90 5.03 4.95
C MET A 1 38.77 4.11 5.38
N GLY A 2 37.73 4.65 6.01
CA GLY A 2 36.61 3.88 6.55
C GLY A 2 35.59 3.54 5.45
N ASN A 3 35.23 2.26 5.36
CA ASN A 3 34.19 1.75 4.45
C ASN A 3 32.80 2.20 4.95
N ASN A 4 32.33 3.35 4.47
CA ASN A 4 30.97 3.86 4.77
C ASN A 4 29.89 3.27 3.85
N ASN A 5 30.02 1.99 3.49
CA ASN A 5 29.02 1.24 2.72
C ASN A 5 27.90 0.67 3.61
N VAL A 6 27.49 1.40 4.64
CA VAL A 6 26.26 1.06 5.36
C VAL A 6 25.09 1.46 4.45
N ALA A 7 24.37 0.46 3.97
CA ALA A 7 23.15 0.63 3.19
C ALA A 7 22.07 1.28 4.06
N CYS A 8 21.38 2.29 3.55
CA CYS A 8 20.33 2.96 4.31
C CYS A 8 19.04 2.13 4.28
N PHE A 9 18.48 1.99 5.49
CA PHE A 9 17.45 1.11 5.99
C PHE A 9 16.14 1.05 5.17
N LEU A 10 15.58 -0.16 5.06
CA LEU A 10 14.13 -0.35 4.87
C LEU A 10 13.40 0.49 5.92
N ARG A 11 12.82 1.62 5.52
CA ARG A 11 12.05 2.47 6.43
C ARG A 11 10.61 1.99 6.41
N LEU A 12 10.25 1.26 7.46
CA LEU A 12 8.88 0.86 7.72
C LEU A 12 8.16 2.06 8.35
N ARG A 13 7.22 2.65 7.60
CA ARG A 13 6.45 3.82 8.03
C ARG A 13 4.96 3.48 8.00
N GLY A 14 4.42 3.00 9.12
CA GLY A 14 3.01 2.66 9.24
C GLY A 14 2.56 2.73 10.68
N SER A 15 1.25 2.57 10.91
CA SER A 15 0.70 2.48 12.26
C SER A 15 1.15 1.20 12.99
N LEU A 16 1.66 0.21 12.26
CA LEU A 16 2.01 -1.12 12.78
C LEU A 16 3.51 -1.40 12.63
N ARG A 17 4.12 -1.96 13.68
CA ARG A 17 5.55 -2.30 13.73
C ARG A 17 5.79 -3.72 13.21
N PHE A 18 6.94 -3.96 12.58
CA PHE A 18 7.42 -5.30 12.27
C PHE A 18 8.37 -5.81 13.37
N PRO A 19 8.40 -7.13 13.64
CA PRO A 19 7.34 -8.10 13.33
C PRO A 19 6.10 -7.85 14.21
N SER A 20 4.93 -8.27 13.76
CA SER A 20 3.73 -8.25 14.60
C SER A 20 2.66 -9.22 14.14
N HIS A 21 1.80 -9.57 15.08
CA HIS A 21 0.57 -10.33 14.86
C HIS A 21 -0.60 -9.49 15.37
N ILE A 22 -1.67 -9.40 14.58
CA ILE A 22 -2.85 -8.60 14.93
C ILE A 22 -4.09 -9.41 14.62
N GLN A 23 -4.91 -9.62 15.65
CA GLN A 23 -6.23 -10.22 15.53
C GLN A 23 -7.28 -9.12 15.26
N LEU A 24 -8.13 -9.32 14.26
CA LEU A 24 -9.15 -8.37 13.81
C LEU A 24 -10.55 -9.02 13.93
N GLY A 25 -11.00 -9.22 15.16
CA GLY A 25 -12.21 -10.03 15.43
C GLY A 25 -11.91 -11.52 15.42
N THR A 26 -12.91 -12.37 15.26
CA THR A 26 -12.73 -13.83 15.34
C THR A 26 -12.06 -14.42 14.11
N ASP A 27 -12.35 -13.87 12.93
CA ASP A 27 -12.09 -14.56 11.67
C ASP A 27 -11.01 -13.89 10.81
N ALA A 28 -10.30 -12.89 11.35
CA ALA A 28 -9.28 -12.20 10.59
C ALA A 28 -8.01 -11.88 11.38
N THR A 29 -6.87 -12.03 10.70
CA THR A 29 -5.55 -11.71 11.26
C THR A 29 -4.63 -11.05 10.23
N ILE A 30 -3.69 -10.26 10.74
CA ILE A 30 -2.54 -9.75 9.99
C ILE A 30 -1.29 -10.29 10.66
N ASN A 31 -0.43 -10.93 9.87
CA ASN A 31 0.87 -11.41 10.30
C ASN A 31 1.96 -10.69 9.50
N MET A 32 2.88 -10.06 10.21
CA MET A 32 4.01 -9.35 9.65
C MET A 32 5.31 -9.94 10.16
N LYS A 33 6.20 -10.33 9.24
CA LYS A 33 7.52 -10.87 9.60
C LYS A 33 8.59 -10.42 8.62
N SER A 34 9.82 -10.41 9.11
CA SER A 34 11.01 -10.21 8.30
C SER A 34 12.00 -11.35 8.55
N TYR A 35 12.66 -11.83 7.51
CA TYR A 35 13.68 -12.88 7.64
C TYR A 35 14.71 -12.76 6.52
N ILE A 36 15.91 -13.26 6.79
CA ILE A 36 17.03 -13.30 5.84
C ILE A 36 17.24 -14.75 5.43
N THR A 37 17.37 -14.98 4.13
CA THR A 37 17.78 -16.28 3.56
C THR A 37 19.15 -16.15 2.94
N HIS A 38 20.05 -17.06 3.25
CA HIS A 38 21.38 -17.14 2.65
C HIS A 38 21.39 -18.23 1.58
N SER A 39 22.10 -17.97 0.50
CA SER A 39 22.38 -18.92 -0.57
C SER A 39 23.86 -19.30 -0.54
N GLU A 40 24.18 -20.49 -1.05
CA GLU A 40 25.55 -21.06 -1.05
C GLU A 40 26.54 -20.22 -1.88
N ASP A 41 26.03 -19.46 -2.86
CA ASP A 41 26.79 -18.53 -3.70
C ASP A 41 27.19 -17.21 -2.99
N GLY A 42 26.92 -17.08 -1.68
CA GLY A 42 27.17 -15.87 -0.91
C GLY A 42 26.12 -14.77 -1.11
N THR A 43 25.07 -15.04 -1.90
CA THR A 43 23.92 -14.14 -2.03
C THR A 43 23.04 -14.24 -0.77
N SER A 44 22.59 -13.10 -0.27
CA SER A 44 21.57 -13.05 0.78
C SER A 44 20.29 -12.39 0.25
N ALA A 45 19.15 -12.79 0.78
CA ALA A 45 17.88 -12.13 0.48
C ALA A 45 17.15 -11.77 1.76
N GLU A 46 16.87 -10.49 1.92
CA GLU A 46 16.05 -9.93 2.98
C GLU A 46 14.59 -9.95 2.51
N ASN A 47 13.71 -10.57 3.29
CA ASN A 47 12.29 -10.67 2.97
C ASN A 47 11.49 -9.95 4.04
N ALA A 48 10.52 -9.13 3.62
CA ALA A 48 9.47 -8.59 4.46
C ALA A 48 8.13 -9.12 3.96
N GLU A 49 7.37 -9.79 4.83
CA GLU A 49 6.10 -10.41 4.50
C GLU A 49 4.95 -9.80 5.29
N VAL A 50 3.83 -9.59 4.61
CA VAL A 50 2.53 -9.28 5.21
C VAL A 50 1.55 -10.35 4.75
N LEU A 51 0.97 -11.08 5.70
CA LEU A 51 -0.03 -12.11 5.44
C LEU A 51 -1.35 -11.69 6.08
N TYR A 52 -2.36 -11.49 5.25
CA TYR A 52 -3.75 -11.33 5.65
C TYR A 52 -4.43 -12.70 5.61
N THR A 53 -5.07 -13.08 6.71
CA THR A 53 -5.97 -14.22 6.76
C THR A 53 -7.35 -13.69 7.11
N VAL A 54 -8.34 -13.91 6.27
CA VAL A 54 -9.73 -13.49 6.50
C VAL A 54 -10.64 -14.66 6.12
N GLU A 55 -11.44 -15.13 7.08
CA GLU A 55 -12.40 -16.23 6.93
C GLU A 55 -11.77 -17.48 6.27
N GLY A 56 -10.55 -17.84 6.71
CA GLY A 56 -9.80 -18.99 6.21
C GLY A 56 -9.09 -18.77 4.86
N SER A 57 -9.25 -17.60 4.24
CA SER A 57 -8.61 -17.28 2.96
C SER A 57 -7.44 -16.32 3.12
N ASN A 58 -6.35 -16.56 2.39
CA ASN A 58 -5.07 -15.90 2.60
C ASN A 58 -4.69 -14.96 1.45
N CYS A 59 -4.12 -13.81 1.78
CA CYS A 59 -3.48 -12.89 0.85
C CYS A 59 -2.11 -12.51 1.42
N LYS A 60 -1.03 -12.89 0.73
CA LYS A 60 0.34 -12.67 1.18
C LYS A 60 1.08 -11.71 0.24
N LEU A 61 1.63 -10.66 0.80
CA LEU A 61 2.55 -9.75 0.16
C LEU A 61 3.97 -10.06 0.61
N VAL A 62 4.90 -10.11 -0.33
CA VAL A 62 6.32 -10.31 -0.05
C VAL A 62 7.12 -9.24 -0.78
N LEU A 63 7.85 -8.43 -0.02
CA LEU A 63 8.92 -7.61 -0.55
C LEU A 63 10.23 -8.34 -0.31
N ARG A 64 10.94 -8.69 -1.37
CA ARG A 64 12.21 -9.40 -1.33
C ARG A 64 13.31 -8.53 -1.91
N ARG A 65 14.36 -8.30 -1.12
CA ARG A 65 15.56 -7.56 -1.50
C ARG A 65 16.72 -8.54 -1.59
N VAL A 66 17.35 -8.65 -2.76
CA VAL A 66 18.50 -9.54 -3.00
C VAL A 66 19.77 -8.73 -2.91
N VAL A 67 20.69 -9.18 -2.07
CA VAL A 67 21.98 -8.54 -1.80
C VAL A 67 23.11 -9.50 -2.16
N CYS A 68 23.97 -9.09 -3.08
CA CYS A 68 25.20 -9.81 -3.45
C CYS A 68 26.39 -8.90 -3.19
N ASN A 69 27.42 -9.39 -2.48
CA ASN A 69 28.63 -8.63 -2.18
C ASN A 69 28.36 -7.25 -1.52
N GLY A 70 27.33 -7.16 -0.67
CA GLY A 70 26.92 -5.93 -0.01
C GLY A 70 26.09 -4.95 -0.86
N ASN A 71 25.88 -5.25 -2.15
CA ASN A 71 25.10 -4.44 -3.07
C ASN A 71 23.71 -5.04 -3.32
N VAL A 72 22.70 -4.19 -3.39
CA VAL A 72 21.34 -4.60 -3.76
C VAL A 72 21.27 -4.78 -5.26
N ASN A 73 21.10 -6.02 -5.70
CA ASN A 73 21.05 -6.35 -7.12
C ASN A 73 19.63 -6.31 -7.67
N ALA A 74 18.68 -6.78 -6.87
CA ALA A 74 17.29 -6.88 -7.27
C ALA A 74 16.35 -6.65 -6.09
N LEU A 75 15.19 -6.10 -6.39
CA LEU A 75 14.06 -6.01 -5.50
C LEU A 75 12.88 -6.68 -6.21
N SER A 76 12.07 -7.44 -5.49
CA SER A 76 10.82 -7.96 -6.04
C SER A 76 9.67 -7.81 -5.07
N PHE A 77 8.51 -7.49 -5.61
CA PHE A 77 7.25 -7.48 -4.91
C PHE A 77 6.41 -8.63 -5.43
N THR A 78 5.96 -9.51 -4.54
CA THR A 78 5.14 -10.67 -4.91
C THR A 78 3.82 -10.63 -4.14
N LEU A 79 2.72 -10.69 -4.88
CA LEU A 79 1.38 -10.91 -4.35
C LEU A 79 0.98 -12.36 -4.58
N HIS A 80 0.69 -13.04 -3.48
CA HIS A 80 0.08 -14.35 -3.45
C HIS A 80 -1.35 -14.21 -2.95
N ASP A 81 -2.30 -14.35 -3.87
CA ASP A 81 -3.71 -14.37 -3.55
C ASP A 81 -4.34 -15.52 -4.32
N ASN A 82 -5.03 -16.41 -3.63
CA ASN A 82 -5.73 -17.55 -4.22
C ASN A 82 -6.79 -17.12 -5.26
N MET A 83 -7.26 -15.87 -5.20
CA MET A 83 -8.15 -15.29 -6.22
C MET A 83 -7.45 -14.98 -7.55
N ILE A 84 -6.15 -14.70 -7.53
CA ILE A 84 -5.34 -14.41 -8.73
C ILE A 84 -4.62 -15.67 -9.22
N CYS A 85 -4.15 -16.45 -8.25
CA CYS A 85 -3.17 -17.50 -8.43
C CYS A 85 -3.88 -18.86 -8.45
N SER A 86 -4.51 -19.23 -9.57
CA SER A 86 -4.86 -20.64 -9.78
C SER A 86 -3.58 -21.42 -10.12
N GLY A 87 -3.21 -22.38 -9.28
CA GLY A 87 -1.96 -23.16 -9.40
C GLY A 87 -0.71 -22.46 -8.85
N GLN A 88 0.45 -22.63 -9.51
CA GLN A 88 1.75 -22.10 -9.06
C GLN A 88 2.05 -20.65 -9.50
N LYS A 89 1.16 -20.00 -10.26
CA LYS A 89 1.43 -18.67 -10.81
C LYS A 89 1.28 -17.61 -9.73
N LYS A 90 2.25 -16.72 -9.58
CA LYS A 90 2.26 -15.62 -8.59
C LYS A 90 2.34 -14.29 -9.33
N LEU A 91 1.63 -13.26 -8.86
CA LEU A 91 1.75 -11.93 -9.44
C LEU A 91 2.97 -11.24 -8.85
N SER A 92 4.02 -11.09 -9.64
CA SER A 92 5.28 -10.48 -9.19
C SER A 92 5.71 -9.31 -10.06
N PHE A 93 6.20 -8.26 -9.42
CA PHE A 93 6.98 -7.21 -10.06
C PHE A 93 8.43 -7.39 -9.64
N ALA A 94 9.32 -7.53 -10.62
CA ALA A 94 10.75 -7.49 -10.37
C ALA A 94 11.27 -6.09 -10.75
N ILE A 95 12.08 -5.52 -9.88
CA ILE A 95 12.74 -4.23 -10.05
C ILE A 95 14.24 -4.51 -9.99
N PHE A 96 14.93 -4.24 -11.08
CA PHE A 96 16.36 -4.43 -11.22
C PHE A 96 17.08 -3.09 -11.26
N LYS A 97 18.34 -3.12 -10.84
CA LYS A 97 19.25 -2.01 -11.05
C LYS A 97 19.72 -2.06 -12.50
N ASP A 98 19.40 -1.04 -13.29
CA ASP A 98 20.06 -0.87 -14.58
C ASP A 98 21.46 -0.24 -14.38
N GLY A 99 22.39 -0.54 -15.30
CA GLY A 99 23.77 -0.07 -15.27
C GLY A 99 23.90 1.46 -15.31
N THR A 100 22.86 2.18 -15.72
CA THR A 100 22.81 3.64 -15.89
C THR A 100 22.22 4.41 -14.71
N ASP A 101 22.10 3.75 -13.57
CA ASP A 101 21.48 4.27 -12.36
C ASP A 101 19.94 4.26 -12.31
N LEU A 102 19.28 3.68 -13.30
CA LEU A 102 17.82 3.63 -13.37
C LEU A 102 17.21 2.30 -12.88
N LEU A 103 15.88 2.24 -12.78
CA LEU A 103 15.12 1.07 -12.34
C LEU A 103 14.42 0.39 -13.53
N ASP A 104 14.89 -0.80 -13.89
CA ASP A 104 14.18 -1.67 -14.84
C ASP A 104 13.06 -2.41 -14.11
N VAL A 105 11.83 -2.26 -14.58
CA VAL A 105 10.64 -2.86 -13.97
C VAL A 105 10.04 -3.91 -14.90
N PHE A 106 10.21 -5.18 -14.51
CA PHE A 106 9.63 -6.28 -15.26
C PHE A 106 8.14 -6.39 -14.97
N HIS A 107 7.35 -6.22 -16.02
CA HIS A 107 5.90 -6.25 -15.92
C HIS A 107 5.40 -7.69 -15.93
N PRO A 108 4.49 -8.06 -15.01
CA PRO A 108 3.92 -9.39 -15.03
C PRO A 108 3.11 -9.62 -16.31
N VAL A 109 3.19 -10.86 -16.80
CA VAL A 109 2.41 -11.39 -17.92
C VAL A 109 0.91 -11.19 -17.64
N LYS A 110 0.12 -10.88 -18.68
CA LYS A 110 -1.33 -10.76 -18.56
C LYS A 110 -1.91 -12.06 -18.01
N TYR A 111 -2.62 -11.97 -16.88
CA TYR A 111 -3.46 -13.05 -16.38
C TYR A 111 -4.85 -12.88 -16.98
N SER A 112 -5.44 -13.96 -17.48
CA SER A 112 -6.76 -13.96 -18.13
C SER A 112 -7.87 -13.39 -17.24
N ASN A 113 -7.70 -13.45 -15.92
CA ASN A 113 -8.73 -13.08 -14.94
C ASN A 113 -8.47 -11.71 -14.27
N LEU A 114 -7.45 -10.96 -14.71
CA LEU A 114 -7.17 -9.63 -14.18
C LEU A 114 -7.61 -8.55 -15.17
N TRP A 115 -8.47 -7.66 -14.70
CA TRP A 115 -8.66 -6.39 -15.37
C TRP A 115 -7.40 -5.55 -15.18
N THR A 116 -6.81 -5.11 -16.29
CA THR A 116 -5.62 -4.28 -16.27
C THR A 116 -5.79 -3.06 -17.13
N LYS A 117 -5.31 -1.91 -16.66
CA LYS A 117 -5.30 -0.67 -17.42
C LYS A 117 -3.96 0.02 -17.22
N THR A 118 -3.37 0.48 -18.31
CA THR A 118 -2.12 1.24 -18.29
C THR A 118 -2.41 2.64 -18.76
N ARG A 119 -1.81 3.63 -18.09
CA ARG A 119 -1.94 5.05 -18.44
C ARG A 119 -0.57 5.71 -18.32
N LYS A 120 -0.21 6.47 -19.35
CA LYS A 120 0.96 7.35 -19.35
C LYS A 120 0.49 8.79 -19.23
N ASN A 121 1.09 9.55 -18.33
CA ASN A 121 0.86 10.99 -18.20
C ASN A 121 2.21 11.72 -18.29
N VAL A 122 2.21 12.88 -18.93
CA VAL A 122 3.37 13.76 -19.05
C VAL A 122 3.03 15.08 -18.35
N ASP A 123 3.91 15.56 -17.48
CA ASP A 123 3.75 16.85 -16.82
C ASP A 123 4.33 18.01 -17.63
N ALA A 124 4.11 19.24 -17.19
CA ALA A 124 4.56 20.45 -17.90
C ALA A 124 6.10 20.58 -17.96
N GLY A 125 6.83 19.87 -17.09
CA GLY A 125 8.29 19.81 -17.09
C GLY A 125 8.86 18.68 -17.94
N GLY A 126 8.00 17.91 -18.64
CA GLY A 126 8.39 16.75 -19.44
C GLY A 126 8.51 15.45 -18.63
N GLY A 127 8.33 15.50 -17.31
CA GLY A 127 8.34 14.33 -16.44
C GLY A 127 7.22 13.36 -16.79
N VAL A 128 7.52 12.07 -16.78
CA VAL A 128 6.58 11.03 -17.21
C VAL A 128 6.20 10.13 -16.05
N THR A 129 4.91 9.84 -15.94
CA THR A 129 4.38 8.86 -14.99
C THR A 129 3.60 7.79 -15.74
N ASP A 130 4.14 6.57 -15.72
CA ASP A 130 3.50 5.36 -16.23
C ASP A 130 2.80 4.65 -15.06
N THR A 131 1.48 4.53 -15.13
CA THR A 131 0.66 3.84 -14.12
C THR A 131 0.05 2.59 -14.73
N LYS A 132 0.28 1.42 -14.13
CA LYS A 132 -0.43 0.18 -14.41
C LYS A 132 -1.27 -0.19 -13.20
N VAL A 133 -2.58 -0.32 -13.41
CA VAL A 133 -3.53 -0.77 -12.40
C VAL A 133 -4.06 -2.16 -12.74
N CYS A 134 -4.23 -2.98 -11.72
CA CYS A 134 -4.67 -4.36 -11.79
C CYS A 134 -5.78 -4.56 -10.76
N LEU A 135 -7.02 -4.74 -11.20
CA LEU A 135 -8.16 -5.07 -10.35
C LEU A 135 -8.43 -6.57 -10.42
N TYR A 136 -8.72 -7.16 -9.26
CA TYR A 136 -8.97 -8.61 -9.15
C TYR A 136 -9.95 -8.93 -8.01
N GLY A 137 -10.54 -10.13 -8.08
CA GLY A 137 -11.38 -10.70 -7.02
C GLY A 137 -12.87 -10.77 -7.36
N THR A 138 -13.70 -10.89 -6.33
CA THR A 138 -15.16 -11.07 -6.37
C THR A 138 -15.85 -10.00 -5.52
N ALA A 139 -17.17 -10.12 -5.34
CA ALA A 139 -18.01 -9.09 -4.67
C ALA A 139 -17.58 -8.89 -3.22
N ASN A 140 -17.28 -10.02 -2.59
CA ASN A 140 -17.02 -10.09 -1.16
C ASN A 140 -15.53 -9.98 -0.86
N ARG A 141 -14.66 -10.10 -1.87
CA ARG A 141 -13.22 -10.03 -1.68
C ARG A 141 -12.54 -9.57 -2.96
N CYS A 142 -11.96 -8.39 -2.94
CA CYS A 142 -11.30 -7.82 -4.10
C CYS A 142 -10.04 -7.05 -3.71
N GLY A 143 -9.19 -6.81 -4.70
CA GLY A 143 -8.00 -6.02 -4.52
C GLY A 143 -7.67 -5.16 -5.73
N LEU A 144 -6.97 -4.08 -5.44
CA LEU A 144 -6.38 -3.18 -6.42
C LEU A 144 -4.87 -3.21 -6.21
N LEU A 145 -4.15 -3.61 -7.24
CA LEU A 145 -2.70 -3.51 -7.29
C LEU A 145 -2.31 -2.42 -8.28
N VAL A 146 -1.42 -1.54 -7.86
CA VAL A 146 -0.95 -0.40 -8.63
C VAL A 146 0.56 -0.44 -8.71
N LEU A 147 1.08 -0.24 -9.91
CA LEU A 147 2.47 0.03 -10.19
C LEU A 147 2.54 1.41 -10.85
N GLU A 148 3.21 2.36 -10.21
CA GLU A 148 3.48 3.69 -10.76
C GLU A 148 4.99 3.86 -10.93
N CYS A 149 5.44 4.10 -12.15
CA CYS A 149 6.82 4.35 -12.51
C CYS A 149 6.97 5.81 -12.94
N LYS A 150 7.92 6.53 -12.32
CA LYS A 150 8.25 7.91 -12.67
C LYS A 150 9.56 7.97 -13.42
N LYS A 151 9.57 8.71 -14.51
CA LYS A 151 10.67 8.86 -15.46
C LYS A 151 10.92 10.34 -15.72
N ASN A 152 12.15 10.68 -16.09
CA ASN A 152 12.49 12.06 -16.43
C ASN A 152 12.06 12.40 -17.85
N ASP A 153 12.11 11.42 -18.75
CA ASP A 153 11.74 11.59 -20.16
C ASP A 153 10.81 10.48 -20.66
N SER A 154 10.05 10.78 -21.71
CA SER A 154 9.10 9.86 -22.33
C SER A 154 9.72 8.71 -23.12
N HIS A 155 10.98 8.85 -23.54
CA HIS A 155 11.78 7.87 -24.26
C HIS A 155 12.63 6.99 -23.33
N GLU A 156 12.69 7.32 -22.04
CA GLU A 156 13.40 6.55 -21.03
C GLU A 156 12.69 5.20 -20.79
N ALA A 157 13.42 4.10 -20.94
CA ALA A 157 12.89 2.77 -20.66
C ALA A 157 12.69 2.59 -19.16
N ASP A 158 13.67 3.05 -18.39
CA ASP A 158 13.80 2.79 -16.96
C ASP A 158 13.22 3.93 -16.10
N ALA A 159 12.93 3.63 -14.84
CA ALA A 159 12.31 4.57 -13.91
C ALA A 159 13.28 5.13 -12.87
N ASN A 160 13.09 6.38 -12.47
CA ASN A 160 13.82 7.02 -11.36
C ASN A 160 13.19 6.71 -10.01
N ALA A 161 11.87 6.48 -9.99
CA ALA A 161 11.14 6.06 -8.81
C ALA A 161 9.99 5.13 -9.18
N VAL A 162 9.74 4.15 -8.32
CA VAL A 162 8.67 3.16 -8.45
C VAL A 162 7.83 3.16 -7.19
N THR A 163 6.51 3.20 -7.34
CA THR A 163 5.56 3.00 -6.26
C THR A 163 4.71 1.78 -6.57
N ILE A 164 4.66 0.83 -5.63
CA ILE A 164 3.78 -0.33 -5.68
C ILE A 164 2.78 -0.17 -4.55
N ALA A 165 1.48 -0.11 -4.86
CA ALA A 165 0.44 -0.05 -3.86
C ALA A 165 -0.50 -1.24 -4.02
N HIS A 166 -0.79 -1.93 -2.92
CA HIS A 166 -1.81 -2.95 -2.85
C HIS A 166 -2.90 -2.50 -1.89
N TYR A 167 -4.14 -2.54 -2.35
CA TYR A 167 -5.33 -2.32 -1.55
C TYR A 167 -6.14 -3.61 -1.55
N PHE A 168 -6.62 -4.00 -0.38
CA PHE A 168 -7.37 -5.22 -0.17
C PHE A 168 -8.68 -4.90 0.54
N VAL A 169 -9.77 -5.51 0.05
CA VAL A 169 -11.09 -5.45 0.63
C VAL A 169 -11.61 -6.86 0.82
N SER A 170 -12.16 -7.13 2.00
CA SER A 170 -13.02 -8.27 2.28
C SER A 170 -14.28 -7.75 2.98
N SER A 171 -15.45 -8.11 2.46
CA SER A 171 -16.74 -7.68 3.00
C SER A 171 -17.75 -8.79 2.86
N ASN A 172 -18.53 -9.03 3.90
CA ASN A 172 -19.51 -10.11 3.93
C ASN A 172 -20.88 -9.56 3.48
N GLY A 173 -21.00 -9.25 2.19
CA GLY A 173 -22.20 -8.71 1.57
C GLY A 173 -23.04 -9.76 0.83
N SER A 174 -23.54 -10.79 1.52
CA SER A 174 -24.58 -11.68 0.97
C SER A 174 -25.95 -11.33 1.56
N VAL A 175 -26.93 -11.08 0.69
CA VAL A 175 -28.35 -10.78 1.01
C VAL A 175 -29.11 -12.02 1.51
N ALA A 176 -28.50 -13.20 1.54
CA ALA A 176 -29.17 -14.42 1.96
C ALA A 176 -28.45 -15.08 3.13
N VAL A 177 -29.24 -15.37 4.15
CA VAL A 177 -28.99 -16.20 5.34
C VAL A 177 -28.38 -15.47 6.53
N ASN A 178 -29.21 -15.34 7.58
CA ASN A 178 -28.86 -14.99 8.95
C ASN A 178 -27.61 -15.75 9.44
N ARG A 179 -26.42 -15.18 9.24
CA ARG A 179 -25.23 -15.56 10.00
C ARG A 179 -25.01 -14.50 11.07
N SER A 180 -25.04 -14.96 12.31
CA SER A 180 -24.80 -14.18 13.53
C SER A 180 -23.32 -13.93 13.82
N SER A 181 -22.44 -14.02 12.83
CA SER A 181 -21.00 -13.72 12.99
C SER A 181 -20.79 -12.23 12.76
N GLU A 182 -20.06 -11.57 13.66
CA GLU A 182 -19.65 -10.17 13.53
C GLU A 182 -19.17 -9.88 12.09
N ASN A 183 -19.87 -8.97 11.37
CA ASN A 183 -19.50 -8.56 10.01
C ASN A 183 -18.05 -8.10 9.98
N THR A 184 -17.15 -8.95 9.51
CA THR A 184 -15.72 -8.65 9.50
C THR A 184 -15.39 -7.92 8.20
N ASP A 185 -15.93 -6.70 8.08
CA ASP A 185 -15.61 -5.78 6.99
C ASP A 185 -14.18 -5.26 7.17
N ILE A 186 -13.32 -5.60 6.21
CA ILE A 186 -11.89 -5.35 6.28
C ILE A 186 -11.43 -4.62 5.04
N GLY A 187 -10.79 -3.46 5.26
CA GLY A 187 -10.06 -2.73 4.23
C GLY A 187 -8.63 -2.47 4.67
N PHE A 188 -7.66 -2.78 3.80
CA PHE A 188 -6.24 -2.57 4.06
C PHE A 188 -5.49 -2.00 2.86
N SER A 189 -4.38 -1.30 3.13
CA SER A 189 -3.42 -0.95 2.10
C SER A 189 -1.97 -1.16 2.55
N VAL A 190 -1.11 -1.56 1.62
CA VAL A 190 0.34 -1.49 1.75
C VAL A 190 0.90 -0.74 0.55
N VAL A 191 1.84 0.18 0.80
CA VAL A 191 2.47 0.97 -0.26
C VAL A 191 3.98 0.89 -0.12
N THR A 192 4.64 0.31 -1.11
CA THR A 192 6.10 0.29 -1.21
C THR A 192 6.55 1.37 -2.18
N LYS A 193 7.44 2.25 -1.73
CA LYS A 193 8.10 3.27 -2.55
C LYS A 193 9.56 2.91 -2.66
N VAL A 194 10.06 2.91 -3.88
CA VAL A 194 11.43 2.60 -4.24
C VAL A 194 11.94 3.79 -5.01
N ARG A 195 12.97 4.44 -4.49
CA ARG A 195 13.68 5.49 -5.21
C ARG A 195 15.16 5.20 -5.14
N ARG A 196 15.91 5.77 -6.07
CA ARG A 196 17.36 5.81 -5.95
C ARG A 196 17.80 7.10 -5.29
N CYS A 197 18.74 6.99 -4.36
CA CYS A 197 19.44 8.11 -3.75
C CYS A 197 20.93 7.73 -3.64
N ASP A 198 21.81 8.51 -4.28
CA ASP A 198 23.26 8.36 -4.20
C ASP A 198 23.78 6.94 -4.51
N GLY A 199 23.32 6.35 -5.62
CA GLY A 199 23.73 5.01 -6.04
C GLY A 199 23.12 3.85 -5.22
N LYS A 200 22.31 4.16 -4.19
CA LYS A 200 21.65 3.20 -3.31
C LYS A 200 20.13 3.25 -3.51
N TYR A 201 19.47 2.16 -3.14
CA TYR A 201 18.02 2.13 -3.02
C TYR A 201 17.60 2.77 -1.69
N ASP A 202 16.65 3.69 -1.76
CA ASP A 202 15.85 4.08 -0.61
C ASP A 202 14.46 3.45 -0.76
N ILE A 203 14.18 2.52 0.14
CA ILE A 203 12.96 1.70 0.13
C ILE A 203 12.16 2.07 1.35
N THR A 204 10.97 2.61 1.12
CA THR A 204 9.99 2.88 2.16
C THR A 204 8.80 1.95 1.99
N VAL A 205 8.35 1.31 3.05
CA VAL A 205 7.12 0.52 3.05
C VAL A 205 6.16 1.15 4.04
N GLU A 206 4.98 1.49 3.55
CA GLU A 206 3.88 2.05 4.32
C GLU A 206 2.78 1.02 4.52
N GLY A 207 2.23 0.98 5.74
CA GLY A 207 1.18 0.05 6.13
C GLY A 207 1.67 -1.26 6.78
N PRO A 208 0.77 -2.24 6.98
CA PRO A 208 -0.61 -2.24 6.54
C PRO A 208 -1.44 -1.16 7.24
N GLU A 209 -2.13 -0.32 6.47
CA GLU A 209 -3.00 0.74 6.98
C GLU A 209 -4.46 0.30 6.83
N ARG A 210 -5.26 0.49 7.89
CA ARG A 210 -6.69 0.19 7.88
C ARG A 210 -7.46 1.26 7.12
N HIS A 211 -8.45 0.83 6.34
CA HIS A 211 -9.40 1.71 5.66
C HIS A 211 -10.83 1.21 5.86
N PRO A 212 -11.81 2.10 5.95
CA PRO A 212 -13.20 1.71 5.78
C PRO A 212 -13.40 1.04 4.41
N VAL A 213 -14.08 -0.12 4.38
CA VAL A 213 -14.34 -0.89 3.15
C VAL A 213 -14.96 -0.02 2.06
N PHE A 214 -16.01 0.74 2.40
CA PHE A 214 -16.67 1.64 1.45
C PHE A 214 -15.71 2.66 0.82
N ALA A 215 -14.73 3.16 1.57
CA ALA A 215 -13.76 4.13 1.06
C ALA A 215 -12.81 3.51 0.01
N LEU A 216 -12.41 2.25 0.20
CA LEU A 216 -11.61 1.52 -0.79
C LEU A 216 -12.43 1.11 -2.01
N LEU A 217 -13.67 0.64 -1.82
CA LEU A 217 -14.56 0.31 -2.94
C LEU A 217 -14.84 1.54 -3.82
N HIS A 218 -15.02 2.71 -3.21
CA HIS A 218 -15.12 3.98 -3.94
C HIS A 218 -13.84 4.25 -4.76
N MET A 219 -12.66 4.11 -4.15
CA MET A 219 -11.38 4.24 -4.88
C MET A 219 -11.31 3.26 -6.06
N PHE A 220 -11.72 1.99 -5.88
CA PHE A 220 -11.65 0.97 -6.93
C PHE A 220 -12.53 1.35 -8.11
N TYR A 221 -13.73 1.86 -7.85
CA TYR A 221 -14.64 2.36 -8.88
C TYR A 221 -14.04 3.50 -9.71
N GLU A 222 -13.50 4.52 -9.03
CA GLU A 222 -12.86 5.68 -9.68
C GLU A 222 -11.63 5.27 -10.51
N VAL A 223 -10.80 4.38 -9.98
CA VAL A 223 -9.62 3.84 -10.67
C VAL A 223 -10.02 2.99 -11.88
N ASN A 224 -11.07 2.17 -11.75
CA ASN A 224 -11.58 1.36 -12.86
C ASN A 224 -12.01 2.22 -14.04
N GLY A 225 -12.82 3.26 -13.78
CA GLY A 225 -13.30 4.18 -14.81
C GLY A 225 -12.16 4.97 -15.46
N SER A 226 -11.32 5.61 -14.64
CA SER A 226 -10.33 6.58 -15.13
C SER A 226 -8.99 5.96 -15.56
N GLY A 227 -8.61 4.81 -15.00
CA GLY A 227 -7.25 4.27 -15.06
C GLY A 227 -6.20 5.15 -14.36
N ILE A 228 -6.63 6.19 -13.64
CA ILE A 228 -5.76 7.04 -12.83
C ILE A 228 -5.81 6.49 -11.42
N TRP A 229 -4.66 6.41 -10.76
CA TRP A 229 -4.59 6.15 -9.34
C TRP A 229 -3.99 7.34 -8.60
N LYS A 230 -4.62 7.72 -7.48
CA LYS A 230 -4.05 8.61 -6.47
C LYS A 230 -4.51 8.13 -5.09
N PRO A 231 -3.67 8.13 -4.05
CA PRO A 231 -4.10 7.79 -2.69
C PRO A 231 -5.33 8.59 -2.21
N SER A 232 -5.45 9.86 -2.64
CA SER A 232 -6.58 10.73 -2.30
C SER A 232 -7.91 10.37 -2.96
N MET A 233 -7.96 9.37 -3.85
CA MET A 233 -9.21 8.81 -4.36
C MET A 233 -9.96 7.98 -3.31
N CYS A 234 -9.26 7.55 -2.25
CA CYS A 234 -9.86 6.98 -1.06
C CYS A 234 -10.35 8.14 -0.18
N PRO A 235 -11.66 8.25 0.08
CA PRO A 235 -12.21 9.32 0.92
C PRO A 235 -11.57 9.37 2.32
N HIS A 236 -11.22 8.22 2.89
CA HIS A 236 -10.50 8.12 4.16
C HIS A 236 -9.13 8.82 4.10
N CYS A 237 -8.27 8.42 3.14
CA CYS A 237 -6.95 9.04 2.96
C CYS A 237 -7.04 10.54 2.62
N ARG A 238 -8.05 10.94 1.85
CA ARG A 238 -8.29 12.35 1.50
C ARG A 238 -8.57 13.19 2.75
N ASN A 239 -9.36 12.66 3.68
CA ASN A 239 -9.71 13.37 4.91
C ASN A 239 -8.51 13.46 5.86
N ILE A 240 -7.79 12.35 6.09
CA ILE A 240 -6.54 12.36 6.88
C ILE A 240 -5.56 13.39 6.34
N ARG A 241 -5.36 13.42 5.01
CA ARG A 241 -4.45 14.40 4.39
C ARG A 241 -4.89 15.84 4.63
N ARG A 242 -6.19 16.13 4.54
CA ARG A 242 -6.74 17.47 4.82
C ARG A 242 -6.52 17.88 6.27
N GLU A 243 -6.73 16.97 7.20
CA GLU A 243 -6.50 17.21 8.64
C GLU A 243 -5.03 17.48 8.93
N HIS A 244 -4.13 16.65 8.41
CA HIS A 244 -2.69 16.88 8.52
C HIS A 244 -2.29 18.25 7.95
N SER A 245 -2.73 18.60 6.75
CA SER A 245 -2.44 19.91 6.16
C SER A 245 -2.97 21.09 6.99
N ARG A 246 -4.10 20.93 7.68
CA ARG A 246 -4.63 21.96 8.59
C ARG A 246 -3.82 22.10 9.87
N MET A 247 -3.33 20.99 10.43
CA MET A 247 -2.51 21.02 11.65
C MET A 247 -1.14 21.67 11.41
N PHE A 248 -0.49 21.40 10.26
CA PHE A 248 0.79 22.03 9.93
C PHE A 248 0.69 23.54 9.62
N LEU A 249 -0.49 24.04 9.24
CA LEU A 249 -0.73 25.47 9.03
C LEU A 249 -1.01 26.25 10.33
N GLN A 250 -1.21 25.57 11.47
CA GLN A 250 -1.45 26.23 12.77
C GLN A 250 -0.17 26.40 13.61
N SER A 251 0.99 25.96 13.13
CA SER A 251 2.26 26.01 13.89
C SER A 251 3.16 27.21 13.58
N ASP A 252 2.79 28.10 12.65
CA ASP A 252 3.59 29.29 12.28
C ASP A 252 2.94 30.61 12.77
N SER A 253 2.60 30.69 14.07
CA SER A 253 2.34 32.00 14.68
C SER A 253 3.03 32.11 16.05
N GLU A 254 4.28 32.58 16.02
CA GLU A 254 4.90 33.23 17.17
C GLU A 254 4.99 34.74 16.90
N ASP A 255 4.39 35.49 17.84
CA ASP A 255 4.68 36.83 18.32
C ASP A 255 4.63 38.07 17.39
N ASP A 256 3.56 38.85 17.55
CA ASP A 256 3.72 40.27 17.89
C ASP A 256 2.70 40.70 18.97
N VAL A 257 3.16 41.53 19.90
CA VAL A 257 2.67 41.72 21.27
C VAL A 257 1.47 42.70 21.34
N VAL A 258 0.43 42.40 22.16
CA VAL A 258 -0.19 43.28 23.22
C VAL A 258 -1.41 42.59 23.91
N LEU A 259 -1.19 42.25 25.19
CA LEU A 259 -2.01 42.22 26.44
C LEU A 259 -3.59 42.22 26.45
N LEU A 260 -4.20 41.03 26.66
CA LEU A 260 -5.26 40.55 27.64
C LEU A 260 -6.62 41.31 27.87
N PRO A 261 -7.72 40.71 28.47
CA PRO A 261 -7.88 39.42 29.18
C PRO A 261 -9.24 38.65 28.85
N PRO A 262 -9.80 37.68 29.65
CA PRO A 262 -9.86 36.25 29.29
C PRO A 262 -11.27 35.61 29.31
N ARG A 263 -11.52 34.53 28.55
CA ARG A 263 -12.62 33.58 28.87
C ARG A 263 -12.18 32.11 28.79
N LEU A 264 -11.65 31.69 29.93
CA LEU A 264 -11.81 30.41 30.63
C LEU A 264 -12.68 29.34 29.92
N GLY A 265 -12.10 28.17 29.66
CA GLY A 265 -12.87 27.00 29.19
C GLY A 265 -12.05 25.76 28.85
N ASN A 266 -11.40 25.16 29.86
CA ASN A 266 -10.88 23.79 29.91
C ASN A 266 -9.82 23.35 28.88
N GLN A 267 -8.56 23.61 29.23
CA GLN A 267 -7.49 22.65 28.99
C GLN A 267 -7.81 21.35 29.74
N ARG A 268 -8.06 20.27 29.01
CA ARG A 268 -7.76 18.92 29.49
C ARG A 268 -6.70 18.32 28.60
N ASN A 269 -5.56 18.07 29.22
CA ASN A 269 -4.52 17.17 28.77
C ASN A 269 -5.14 15.88 28.21
N GLY A 270 -4.65 15.45 27.04
CA GLY A 270 -5.14 14.25 26.36
C GLY A 270 -4.09 13.64 25.43
N THR A 271 -2.84 13.55 25.89
CA THR A 271 -1.82 12.73 25.22
C THR A 271 -2.06 11.26 25.55
N THR A 272 -3.07 10.63 24.97
CA THR A 272 -3.20 9.16 24.91
C THR A 272 -4.20 8.77 23.82
N ILE A 273 -3.73 8.26 22.68
CA ILE A 273 -4.59 7.41 21.83
C ILE A 273 -4.29 5.98 22.26
N ALA A 274 -5.01 5.54 23.30
CA ALA A 274 -5.17 4.14 23.63
C ALA A 274 -6.19 3.55 22.63
N ASN A 275 -5.77 2.55 21.86
CA ASN A 275 -6.67 1.75 21.03
C ASN A 275 -7.29 0.64 21.90
N ASP A 276 -8.21 1.01 22.78
CA ASP A 276 -9.14 0.08 23.41
C ASP A 276 -10.55 0.62 23.23
N GLY A 277 -11.26 0.15 22.18
CA GLY A 277 -12.65 0.60 21.94
C GLY A 277 -13.22 0.33 20.55
N ARG A 278 -13.75 -0.89 20.39
CA ARG A 278 -14.92 -1.31 19.60
C ARG A 278 -15.68 -0.19 18.84
N PHE A 279 -15.46 -0.06 17.53
CA PHE A 279 -16.34 0.73 16.66
C PHE A 279 -17.63 -0.06 16.36
N ARG A 280 -18.74 0.29 17.03
CA ARG A 280 -20.08 -0.10 16.59
C ARG A 280 -20.52 0.81 15.43
N GLY A 281 -20.20 0.41 14.21
CA GLY A 281 -20.77 1.02 13.01
C GLY A 281 -22.07 0.32 12.62
N HIS A 282 -23.20 1.01 12.71
CA HIS A 282 -24.44 0.57 12.06
C HIS A 282 -24.28 0.79 10.55
N ALA A 283 -23.81 -0.25 9.85
CA ALA A 283 -23.72 -0.27 8.40
C ALA A 283 -25.13 -0.44 7.79
N ASN A 284 -25.84 0.66 7.60
CA ASN A 284 -27.01 0.72 6.74
C ASN A 284 -26.64 1.57 5.52
N GLY A 285 -26.46 0.92 4.37
CA GLY A 285 -25.98 1.56 3.16
C GLY A 285 -26.02 0.61 1.96
N SER A 286 -27.23 0.29 1.51
CA SER A 286 -27.50 -0.44 0.29
C SER A 286 -27.02 0.34 -0.95
N TYR A 287 -25.88 -0.02 -1.51
CA TYR A 287 -25.55 0.25 -2.92
C TYR A 287 -24.77 -0.94 -3.48
N ILE A 288 -25.48 -1.99 -3.87
CA ILE A 288 -24.97 -3.03 -4.76
C ILE A 288 -25.47 -2.69 -6.15
N ARG A 289 -24.62 -2.04 -6.96
CA ARG A 289 -24.79 -2.08 -8.42
C ARG A 289 -23.85 -3.18 -8.92
N ASN A 290 -24.42 -4.19 -9.59
CA ASN A 290 -23.69 -5.35 -10.13
C ASN A 290 -22.42 -4.91 -10.87
N PHE A 291 -21.26 -5.33 -10.34
CA PHE A 291 -19.92 -5.03 -10.88
C PHE A 291 -19.45 -6.04 -11.93
N TYR A 292 -20.32 -6.91 -12.44
CA TYR A 292 -19.94 -8.03 -13.30
C TYR A 292 -20.40 -7.81 -14.74
N ASN A 293 -19.49 -7.26 -15.53
CA ASN A 293 -19.30 -7.62 -16.94
C ASN A 293 -17.79 -7.60 -17.19
N PHE A 294 -17.12 -8.65 -16.72
CA PHE A 294 -15.76 -8.98 -17.14
C PHE A 294 -15.88 -9.79 -18.44
N ASN A 295 -15.82 -9.09 -19.58
CA ASN A 295 -15.58 -9.71 -20.88
C ASN A 295 -14.11 -9.51 -21.26
#